data_AF-F0GB13-F1
#
_entry.id   AF-F0GB13-F1
#
_cell.length_a   1.000
_cell.length_b   1.000
_cell.length_c   1.000
_cell.angle_alpha   90.00
_cell.angle_beta   90.00
_cell.angle_gamma   90.00
#
_symmetry.space_group_name_H-M   'P 1'
#
loop_
_entity.id
_entity.type
_entity.pdbx_description
1 polymer ?
#
loop_
_entity_poly.entity_id
_entity_poly.type
_entity_poly.pdbx_seq_one_letter_code
_entity_poly.pdbx_strand_id
1 'polypeptide(L)'
;LPPLVLTARSPDALAALAARHLACLRSGADWVAVAAAAARRRQWLEHRAIVAPADRDEGFAALAALAEPSERALPACVVQGEAVEAASSVALVYAGNGCQWAGMGKQLYAQDPVFRAALDEVDALWRADGNASLVGAMCDGVDAEWLPPP
;
A
#
# COMPACT_ATOMS: atom_id res chain seq x y z
N LEU A 1 -9.83 3.69 4.20
CA LEU A 1 -9.42 4.79 5.12
C LEU A 1 -7.94 5.13 4.92
N PRO A 2 -7.41 6.30 5.34
CA PRO A 2 -5.97 6.52 5.30
C PRO A 2 -5.25 5.53 6.24
N PRO A 3 -4.03 5.07 5.89
CA PRO A 3 -3.29 4.14 6.71
C PRO A 3 -2.90 4.78 8.04
N LEU A 4 -3.10 4.06 9.13
CA LEU A 4 -2.64 4.43 10.46
C LEU A 4 -1.30 3.76 10.72
N VAL A 5 -0.29 4.57 11.01
CA VAL A 5 1.08 4.11 11.23
C VAL A 5 1.42 4.15 12.72
N LEU A 6 1.92 3.03 13.25
CA LEU A 6 2.33 2.87 14.64
C LEU A 6 3.83 2.58 14.67
N THR A 7 4.57 3.25 15.56
CA THR A 7 5.99 2.93 15.81
C THR A 7 6.28 2.95 17.30
N ALA A 8 7.12 2.02 17.77
CA ALA A 8 7.49 1.86 19.17
C ALA A 8 8.91 1.30 19.35
N ARG A 9 9.45 1.38 20.57
CA ARG A 9 10.79 0.85 20.93
C ARG A 9 10.79 -0.63 21.30
N SER A 10 9.62 -1.26 21.42
CA SER A 10 9.48 -2.68 21.70
C SER A 10 8.15 -3.20 21.16
N PRO A 11 7.98 -4.52 20.98
CA PRO A 11 6.70 -5.13 20.63
C PRO A 11 5.60 -4.80 21.65
N ASP A 12 5.90 -4.86 22.95
CA ASP A 12 4.93 -4.54 24.01
C ASP A 12 4.47 -3.08 23.96
N ALA A 13 5.39 -2.15 23.68
CA ALA A 13 5.06 -0.74 23.52
C ALA A 13 4.22 -0.49 22.26
N LEU A 14 4.40 -1.30 21.20
CA LEU A 14 3.57 -1.25 20.00
C LEU A 14 2.14 -1.73 20.31
N ALA A 15 2.00 -2.84 21.04
CA ALA A 15 0.71 -3.36 21.47
C ALA A 15 -0.04 -2.37 22.38
N ALA A 16 0.65 -1.79 23.36
CA ALA A 16 0.10 -0.75 24.22
C ALA A 16 -0.32 0.51 23.42
N LEU A 17 0.46 0.89 22.41
CA LEU A 17 0.11 2.01 21.53
C LEU A 17 -1.14 1.70 20.69
N ALA A 18 -1.26 0.50 20.14
CA ALA A 18 -2.45 0.04 19.42
C ALA A 18 -3.71 0.09 20.30
N ALA A 19 -3.61 -0.41 21.54
CA ALA A 19 -4.70 -0.36 22.52
C ALA A 19 -5.14 1.09 22.82
N ARG A 20 -4.18 2.01 22.98
CA ARG A 20 -4.47 3.44 23.20
C ARG A 20 -5.16 4.09 22.01
N HIS A 21 -4.72 3.79 20.78
CA HIS A 21 -5.39 4.30 19.59
C HIS A 21 -6.80 3.74 19.44
N LEU A 22 -6.99 2.43 19.69
CA LEU A 22 -8.30 1.80 19.69
C LEU A 22 -9.25 2.47 20.68
N ALA A 23 -8.81 2.68 21.92
CA ALA A 23 -9.60 3.34 22.95
C ALA A 23 -9.96 4.79 22.55
N CYS A 24 -9.00 5.55 22.03
CA CYS A 24 -9.21 6.92 21.57
C CYS A 24 -10.22 7.01 20.41
N LEU A 25 -10.15 6.09 19.45
CA LEU A 25 -11.09 6.06 18.34
C LEU A 25 -12.49 5.61 18.78
N ARG A 26 -12.58 4.65 19.69
CA ARG A 26 -13.86 4.23 20.30
C ARG A 26 -14.49 5.34 21.14
N SER A 27 -13.70 6.24 21.71
CA SER A 27 -14.21 7.43 22.40
C SER A 27 -14.64 8.56 21.45
N GLY A 28 -14.68 8.32 20.13
CA GLY A 28 -15.18 9.25 19.14
C GLY A 28 -14.12 10.09 18.42
N ALA A 29 -12.82 9.81 18.62
CA ALA A 29 -11.80 10.49 17.81
C ALA A 29 -11.92 10.12 16.33
N ASP A 30 -11.66 11.08 15.45
CA ASP A 30 -11.69 10.83 14.01
C ASP A 30 -10.44 10.07 13.53
N TRP A 31 -10.67 9.00 12.78
CA TRP A 31 -9.61 8.16 12.21
C TRP A 31 -8.65 8.97 11.34
N VAL A 32 -9.17 9.85 10.48
CA VAL A 32 -8.34 10.62 9.54
C VAL A 32 -7.40 11.55 10.31
N ALA A 33 -7.91 12.24 11.34
CA ALA A 33 -7.10 13.08 12.21
C ALA A 33 -6.00 12.29 12.95
N VAL A 34 -6.35 11.12 13.51
CA VAL A 34 -5.39 10.24 14.21
C VAL A 34 -4.30 9.73 13.26
N ALA A 35 -4.67 9.26 12.07
CA ALA A 35 -3.73 8.79 11.05
C ALA A 35 -2.80 9.92 10.57
N ALA A 36 -3.33 11.11 10.30
CA ALA A 36 -2.55 12.27 9.90
C ALA A 36 -1.56 12.72 11.00
N ALA A 37 -1.99 12.69 12.26
CA ALA A 37 -1.12 13.03 13.40
C ALA A 37 0.00 11.99 13.58
N ALA A 38 -0.30 10.71 13.38
CA ALA A 38 0.67 9.62 13.48
C ALA A 38 1.73 9.70 12.35
N ALA A 39 1.31 9.93 11.11
CA ALA A 39 2.19 10.03 9.95
C ALA A 39 3.18 11.21 10.03
N ARG A 40 2.83 12.28 10.76
CA ARG A 40 3.67 13.48 10.92
C ARG A 40 4.70 13.37 12.05
N ARG A 41 4.79 12.23 12.75
CA ARG A 41 5.80 12.06 13.81
C ARG A 41 7.20 12.09 13.19
N ARG A 42 8.10 12.87 13.81
CA ARG A 42 9.48 13.04 13.32
C ARG A 42 10.40 11.86 13.68
N GLN A 43 10.05 11.08 14.70
CA GLN A 43 10.84 9.92 15.14
C GLN A 43 10.11 8.64 14.75
N TRP A 44 10.74 7.89 13.85
CA TRP A 44 10.29 6.57 13.40
C TRP A 44 11.11 5.52 14.15
N LEU A 45 10.48 4.82 15.09
CA LEU A 45 11.15 3.82 15.92
C LEU A 45 11.25 2.46 15.21
N GLU A 46 11.99 1.51 15.80
CA GLU A 46 12.34 0.22 15.20
C GLU A 46 11.13 -0.67 14.94
N HIS A 47 10.26 -0.88 15.94
CA HIS A 47 9.07 -1.71 15.76
C HIS A 47 7.95 -0.90 15.13
N ARG A 48 7.44 -1.35 13.98
CA ARG A 48 6.46 -0.61 13.19
C ARG A 48 5.28 -1.50 12.80
N ALA A 49 4.09 -0.91 12.79
CA ALA A 49 2.92 -1.50 12.16
C ALA A 49 2.18 -0.46 11.31
N ILE A 50 1.63 -0.90 10.19
CA ILE A 50 0.74 -0.12 9.34
C ILE A 50 -0.60 -0.84 9.30
N VAL A 51 -1.66 -0.11 9.64
CA VAL A 51 -3.06 -0.55 9.51
C VAL A 51 -3.67 0.21 8.34
N ALA A 52 -3.97 -0.49 7.25
CA ALA A 52 -4.53 0.06 6.02
C ALA A 52 -5.92 -0.54 5.72
N PRO A 53 -6.96 -0.17 6.48
CA PRO A 53 -8.25 -0.82 6.40
C PRO A 53 -9.15 -0.19 5.34
N ALA A 54 -10.02 -1.01 4.74
CA ALA A 54 -11.09 -0.58 3.86
C ALA A 54 -12.06 0.35 4.60
N ASP A 55 -12.44 -0.03 5.82
CA ASP A 55 -13.42 0.67 6.65
C ASP A 55 -13.03 0.74 8.15
N ARG A 56 -13.89 1.34 8.96
CA ARG A 56 -13.61 1.57 10.40
C ARG A 56 -13.66 0.29 11.22
N ASP A 57 -14.54 -0.65 10.87
CA ASP A 57 -14.72 -1.89 11.63
C ASP A 57 -13.51 -2.79 11.45
N GLU A 58 -13.01 -2.89 10.21
CA GLU A 58 -11.74 -3.56 9.91
C GLU A 58 -10.57 -2.89 10.65
N GLY A 59 -10.54 -1.55 10.69
CA GLY A 59 -9.55 -0.79 11.45
C GLY A 59 -9.58 -1.07 12.95
N PHE A 60 -10.75 -1.22 13.56
CA PHE A 60 -10.89 -1.57 14.97
C PHE A 60 -10.47 -3.01 15.25
N ALA A 61 -10.83 -3.96 14.38
CA ALA A 61 -10.40 -5.34 14.49
C ALA A 61 -8.87 -5.46 14.38
N ALA A 62 -8.26 -4.73 13.44
CA ALA A 62 -6.81 -4.67 13.27
C ALA A 62 -6.08 -4.11 14.50
N LEU A 63 -6.56 -2.99 15.05
CA LEU A 63 -5.96 -2.42 16.26
C LEU A 63 -6.14 -3.31 17.49
N ALA A 64 -7.26 -4.03 17.59
CA ALA A 64 -7.47 -5.01 18.66
C ALA A 64 -6.50 -6.19 18.53
N ALA A 65 -6.30 -6.72 17.33
CA ALA A 65 -5.35 -7.80 17.07
C ALA A 65 -3.90 -7.38 17.37
N LEU A 66 -3.53 -6.13 17.12
CA LEU A 66 -2.22 -5.57 17.49
C LEU A 66 -2.09 -5.32 18.99
N ALA A 67 -3.18 -4.98 19.68
CA ALA A 67 -3.20 -4.74 21.12
C ALA A 67 -3.06 -6.03 21.94
N GLU A 68 -3.55 -7.14 21.41
CA GLU A 68 -3.49 -8.47 22.02
C GLU A 68 -2.82 -9.45 21.04
N PRO A 69 -1.48 -9.39 20.87
CA PRO A 69 -0.76 -10.28 19.98
C PRO A 69 -1.01 -11.76 20.34
N SER A 70 -1.21 -12.59 19.31
CA SER A 70 -1.40 -14.03 19.47
C SER A 70 -0.65 -14.78 18.37
N GLU A 71 -0.58 -16.11 18.46
CA GLU A 71 -0.05 -16.96 17.39
C GLU A 71 -0.89 -16.92 16.10
N ARG A 72 -2.09 -16.34 16.16
CA ARG A 72 -2.94 -16.19 14.99
C ARG A 72 -2.36 -15.15 14.05
N ALA A 73 -2.51 -15.40 12.75
CA ALA A 73 -2.13 -14.43 11.72
C ALA A 73 -2.87 -13.09 11.93
N LEU A 74 -2.15 -11.99 11.73
CA LEU A 74 -2.72 -10.65 11.71
C LEU A 74 -3.71 -10.51 10.54
N PRO A 75 -4.71 -9.61 10.65
CA PRO A 75 -5.58 -9.28 9.52
C PRO A 75 -4.79 -8.81 8.30
N ALA A 76 -5.30 -9.08 7.10
CA ALA A 76 -4.60 -8.75 5.84
C ALA A 76 -4.31 -7.26 5.65
N CYS A 77 -5.09 -6.39 6.29
CA CYS A 77 -4.89 -4.93 6.31
C CYS A 77 -3.76 -4.48 7.27
N VAL A 78 -3.09 -5.40 7.96
CA VAL A 78 -1.99 -5.11 8.89
C VAL A 78 -0.69 -5.63 8.34
N VAL A 79 0.30 -4.74 8.27
CA VAL A 79 1.70 -5.10 8.04
C VAL A 79 2.51 -4.69 9.26
N GLN A 80 3.25 -5.62 9.84
CA GLN A 80 4.13 -5.37 10.98
C GLN A 80 5.55 -5.78 10.62
N GLY A 81 6.54 -5.04 11.14
CA GLY A 81 7.95 -5.37 10.96
C GLY A 81 8.85 -4.59 11.91
N GLU A 82 10.11 -4.96 11.90
CA GLU A 82 11.18 -4.26 12.58
C GLU A 82 12.06 -3.58 11.53
N ALA A 83 12.34 -2.30 11.72
CA ALA A 83 13.21 -1.56 10.83
C ALA A 83 14.66 -1.99 11.04
N VAL A 84 15.32 -2.38 9.94
CA VAL A 84 16.75 -2.70 9.96
C VAL A 84 17.55 -1.39 10.10
N GLU A 85 18.58 -1.37 10.96
CA GLU A 85 19.38 -0.18 11.28
C GLU A 85 20.06 0.48 10.07
N ALA A 86 20.30 -0.27 8.99
CA ALA A 86 20.85 0.29 7.77
C ALA A 86 19.75 1.03 7.00
N ALA A 87 19.79 2.35 7.01
CA ALA A 87 19.24 3.17 5.93
C ALA A 87 19.98 2.79 4.63
N SER A 88 19.59 1.66 4.04
CA SER A 88 20.12 1.17 2.79
C SER A 88 19.68 2.11 1.67
N SER A 89 20.55 2.28 0.68
CA SER A 89 20.17 2.92 -0.56
C SER A 89 19.00 2.18 -1.18
N VAL A 90 17.98 2.91 -1.62
CA VAL A 90 16.85 2.35 -2.35
C VAL A 90 17.32 1.92 -3.75
N ALA A 91 17.03 0.68 -4.13
CA ALA A 91 17.21 0.19 -5.49
C ALA A 91 15.83 -0.13 -6.10
N LEU A 92 15.59 0.31 -7.33
CA LEU A 92 14.43 -0.08 -8.13
C LEU A 92 14.83 -1.24 -9.05
N VAL A 93 14.17 -2.38 -8.90
CA VAL A 93 14.42 -3.59 -9.71
C VAL A 93 13.29 -3.74 -10.72
N TYR A 94 13.64 -3.75 -12.01
CA TYR A 94 12.70 -3.97 -13.10
C TYR A 94 12.81 -5.42 -13.56
N ALA A 95 11.81 -6.23 -13.24
CA ALA A 95 11.75 -7.63 -13.68
C ALA A 95 11.46 -7.71 -15.18
N GLY A 96 11.93 -8.79 -15.82
CA GLY A 96 11.58 -9.11 -17.20
C GLY A 96 10.17 -9.70 -17.31
N ASN A 97 9.97 -10.52 -18.35
CA ASN A 97 8.69 -11.19 -18.60
C ASN A 97 8.33 -12.20 -17.48
N GLY A 98 7.04 -12.32 -17.18
CA GLY A 98 6.48 -13.29 -16.23
C GLY A 98 5.66 -12.68 -15.09
N CYS A 99 5.68 -11.36 -14.92
CA CYS A 99 4.91 -10.65 -13.89
C CYS A 99 3.59 -10.06 -14.42
N GLN A 100 3.29 -10.18 -15.71
CA GLN A 100 2.08 -9.63 -16.32
C GLN A 100 0.83 -10.45 -15.99
N TRP A 101 -0.31 -9.78 -15.83
CA TRP A 101 -1.64 -10.38 -15.68
C TRP A 101 -2.71 -9.48 -16.31
N ALA A 102 -3.81 -10.06 -16.75
CA ALA A 102 -4.87 -9.34 -17.48
C ALA A 102 -5.52 -8.26 -16.58
N GLY A 103 -5.55 -7.01 -17.07
CA GLY A 103 -6.08 -5.87 -16.32
C GLY A 103 -5.09 -5.20 -15.35
N MET A 104 -3.82 -5.63 -15.33
CA MET A 104 -2.75 -4.95 -14.59
C MET A 104 -2.72 -3.45 -14.93
N GLY A 105 -2.62 -2.60 -13.91
CA GLY A 105 -2.53 -1.14 -14.08
C GLY A 105 -3.85 -0.42 -14.37
N LYS A 106 -4.91 -1.11 -14.81
CA LYS A 106 -6.20 -0.48 -15.19
C LYS A 106 -6.84 0.34 -14.07
N GLN A 107 -6.87 -0.20 -12.85
CA GLN A 107 -7.44 0.53 -11.71
C GLN A 107 -6.57 1.75 -11.32
N LEU A 108 -5.25 1.62 -11.36
CA LEU A 108 -4.33 2.74 -11.08
C LEU A 108 -4.47 3.83 -12.12
N TYR A 109 -4.60 3.49 -13.40
CA TYR A 109 -4.83 4.47 -14.46
C TYR A 109 -6.13 5.27 -14.25
N ALA A 110 -7.19 4.61 -13.77
CA ALA A 110 -8.45 5.28 -13.47
C ALA A 110 -8.37 6.20 -12.23
N GLN A 111 -7.67 5.77 -11.18
CA GLN A 111 -7.76 6.38 -9.84
C GLN A 111 -6.56 7.25 -9.47
N ASP A 112 -5.38 7.00 -10.03
CA ASP A 112 -4.14 7.68 -9.68
C ASP A 112 -3.67 8.60 -10.82
N PRO A 113 -3.68 9.93 -10.61
CA PRO A 113 -3.31 10.89 -11.65
C PRO A 113 -1.81 10.87 -12.02
N VAL A 114 -0.93 10.46 -11.10
CA VAL A 114 0.52 10.40 -11.35
C VAL A 114 0.84 9.19 -12.22
N PHE A 115 0.28 8.03 -11.89
CA PHE A 115 0.39 6.82 -12.69
C PHE A 115 -0.19 7.03 -14.10
N ARG A 116 -1.38 7.64 -14.19
CA ARG A 116 -2.01 7.97 -15.47
C ARG A 116 -1.11 8.86 -16.34
N ALA A 117 -0.61 9.97 -15.79
CA ALA A 117 0.24 10.88 -16.54
C ALA A 117 1.53 10.21 -17.04
N ALA A 118 2.17 9.39 -16.20
CA ALA A 118 3.36 8.65 -16.60
C ALA A 118 3.08 7.60 -17.69
N LEU A 119 1.95 6.90 -17.60
CA LEU A 119 1.57 5.91 -18.62
C LEU A 119 1.16 6.58 -19.94
N ASP A 120 0.49 7.72 -19.89
CA ASP A 120 0.12 8.52 -21.07
C ASP A 120 1.37 9.02 -21.82
N GLU A 121 2.40 9.44 -21.10
CA GLU A 121 3.70 9.82 -21.68
C GLU A 121 4.36 8.65 -22.41
N VAL A 122 4.40 7.47 -21.77
CA VAL A 122 4.95 6.26 -22.38
C VAL A 122 4.12 5.80 -23.59
N ASP A 123 2.79 5.86 -23.51
CA ASP A 123 1.89 5.51 -24.63
C ASP A 123 2.11 6.42 -25.85
N ALA A 124 2.29 7.72 -25.62
CA ALA A 124 2.56 8.67 -26.68
C ALA A 124 3.88 8.37 -27.40
N LEU A 125 4.94 8.08 -26.64
CA LEU A 125 6.24 7.67 -27.20
C LEU A 125 6.13 6.35 -27.96
N TRP A 126 5.46 5.35 -27.39
CA TRP A 126 5.26 4.04 -28.00
C TRP A 126 4.51 4.11 -29.33
N ARG A 127 3.48 4.95 -29.40
CA ARG A 127 2.70 5.20 -30.63
C ARG A 127 3.49 5.98 -31.68
N ALA A 128 4.39 6.87 -31.26
CA ALA A 128 5.25 7.61 -32.19
C ALA A 128 6.17 6.67 -32.99
N ASP A 129 6.51 5.52 -32.43
CA ASP A 129 7.27 4.45 -33.10
C ASP A 129 6.39 3.55 -34.01
N GLY A 130 5.11 3.90 -34.21
CA GLY A 130 4.18 3.21 -35.11
C GLY A 130 3.40 2.05 -34.48
N ASN A 131 3.53 1.84 -33.17
CA ASN A 131 2.83 0.79 -32.46
C ASN A 131 1.38 1.18 -32.08
N ALA A 132 0.54 0.18 -31.83
CA ALA A 132 -0.76 0.38 -31.21
C ALA A 132 -0.65 0.86 -29.75
N SER A 133 -1.70 1.50 -29.23
CA SER A 133 -1.73 2.04 -27.87
C SER A 133 -1.58 0.95 -26.79
N LEU A 134 -0.66 1.18 -25.86
CA LEU A 134 -0.50 0.44 -24.61
C LEU A 134 -1.71 0.66 -23.70
N VAL A 135 -2.18 1.91 -23.58
CA VAL A 135 -3.36 2.23 -22.75
C VAL A 135 -4.61 1.56 -23.31
N GLY A 136 -4.78 1.58 -24.63
CA GLY A 136 -5.86 0.85 -25.30
C GLY A 136 -5.80 -0.64 -24.99
N ALA A 137 -4.65 -1.28 -25.23
CA ALA A 137 -4.45 -2.71 -24.93
C ALA A 137 -4.70 -3.07 -23.45
N MET A 138 -4.30 -2.20 -22.52
CA MET A 138 -4.53 -2.38 -21.08
C MET A 138 -6.00 -2.24 -20.70
N CYS A 139 -6.72 -1.26 -21.26
CA CYS A 139 -8.10 -0.93 -20.89
C CYS A 139 -9.12 -1.84 -21.55
N ASP A 140 -8.94 -2.14 -22.83
CA ASP A 140 -9.89 -2.86 -23.67
C ASP A 140 -9.62 -4.38 -23.66
N GLY A 141 -8.46 -4.77 -23.16
CA GLY A 141 -7.98 -6.15 -23.19
C GLY A 141 -7.11 -6.37 -24.42
N VAL A 142 -6.20 -7.34 -24.28
CA VAL A 142 -5.27 -7.70 -25.34
C VAL A 142 -5.94 -8.76 -26.20
N ASP A 143 -6.34 -8.42 -27.42
CA ASP A 143 -6.72 -9.45 -28.41
C ASP A 143 -5.49 -10.31 -28.76
N ALA A 144 -5.70 -11.57 -29.10
CA ALA A 144 -4.64 -12.58 -29.33
C ALA A 144 -3.60 -12.18 -30.41
N GLU A 145 -3.87 -11.13 -31.18
CA GLU A 145 -3.00 -10.53 -32.21
C GLU A 145 -1.81 -9.75 -31.65
N TRP A 146 -1.79 -9.45 -30.34
CA TRP A 146 -0.76 -8.63 -29.70
C TRP A 146 0.47 -9.41 -29.22
N LEU A 147 0.39 -10.74 -29.16
CA LEU A 147 1.52 -11.60 -28.81
C LEU A 147 2.08 -12.19 -30.11
N PRO A 148 3.35 -11.92 -30.49
CA PRO A 148 3.96 -12.67 -31.57
C PRO A 148 3.88 -14.16 -31.21
N PRO A 149 3.56 -15.05 -32.17
CA PRO A 149 3.49 -16.48 -31.90
C PRO A 149 4.84 -16.99 -31.39
N PRO A 150 4.83 -18.08 -30.58
CA PRO A 150 6.04 -18.65 -29.99
C PRO A 150 7.08 -19.12 -31.02
#